data_AF-A0A958B3D5-F1
#
_entry.id   AF-A0A958B3D5-F1
#
_cell.length_a   1.000
_cell.length_b   1.000
_cell.length_c   1.000
_cell.angle_alpha   90.00
_cell.angle_beta   90.00
_cell.angle_gamma   90.00
#
_symmetry.space_group_name_H-M   'P 1'
#
loop_
_entity.id
_entity.type
_entity.pdbx_description
1 polymer ?
#
loop_
_entity_poly.entity_id
_entity_poly.type
_entity_poly.pdbx_seq_one_letter_code
_entity_poly.pdbx_strand_id
1 'polypeptide(L)'
;MVGLAFYNGQLYGVKNIANEAIWAIDTNTLVATVFIDYADADFDLGGFAADPNTGEFYATNDDTTPNGSGLFRINPDGSGTLIAPYPAGQTDIDGLAVSDDGYAYLVIDEPGFIYVYDLVGNAYTTPLDNPWTSAEVFSGGAYIVQPSGAAISLNKTVGTDPGVCAVTDTIDVPAGTEVTYCYEVTNTGTATLNYHDLDDSELGNIFSGLPYALIPGASAFITQSVTINATTVNTGTWTAYNPLCSTPNVAIPDNNLDGVTDTLAVNLTGSISDLNVDVDVLHTWVGDVSLTLTHVDTGTSATIIDRPGVPASTFGCSGN
;
A
#
# COMPACT_ATOMS: atom_id res chain seq x y z
N MET A 1 -17.75 11.94 -22.51
CA MET A 1 -16.95 10.88 -21.89
C MET A 1 -17.94 9.96 -21.23
N VAL A 2 -17.84 8.67 -21.49
CA VAL A 2 -18.79 7.66 -20.97
C VAL A 2 -18.21 6.88 -19.80
N GLY A 3 -16.88 6.83 -19.69
CA GLY A 3 -16.16 6.34 -18.51
C GLY A 3 -14.96 7.21 -18.15
N LEU A 4 -14.56 7.16 -16.88
CA LEU A 4 -13.40 7.86 -16.32
C LEU A 4 -12.54 6.88 -15.52
N ALA A 5 -11.22 7.03 -15.60
CA ALA A 5 -10.26 6.26 -14.80
C ALA A 5 -9.19 7.20 -14.24
N PHE A 6 -8.66 6.91 -13.06
CA PHE A 6 -7.58 7.67 -12.45
C PHE A 6 -6.38 6.77 -12.21
N TYR A 7 -5.21 7.19 -12.67
CA TYR A 7 -3.98 6.45 -12.46
C TYR A 7 -2.79 7.39 -12.35
N ASN A 8 -1.94 7.16 -11.33
CA ASN A 8 -0.70 7.90 -11.11
C ASN A 8 -0.83 9.44 -11.19
N GLY A 9 -1.88 9.99 -10.57
CA GLY A 9 -2.14 11.44 -10.55
C GLY A 9 -2.77 12.01 -11.82
N GLN A 10 -2.99 11.20 -12.85
CA GLN A 10 -3.59 11.60 -14.12
C GLN A 10 -5.02 11.08 -14.23
N LEU A 11 -5.95 11.97 -14.60
CA LEU A 11 -7.30 11.60 -14.97
C LEU A 11 -7.35 11.21 -16.44
N TYR A 12 -8.02 10.10 -16.74
CA TYR A 12 -8.29 9.61 -18.09
C TYR A 12 -9.79 9.44 -18.29
N GLY A 13 -10.21 9.35 -19.54
CA GLY A 13 -11.53 8.80 -19.84
C GLY A 13 -11.70 8.40 -21.30
N VAL A 14 -12.85 7.83 -21.59
CA VAL A 14 -13.21 7.33 -22.93
C VAL A 14 -14.37 8.10 -23.53
N LYS A 15 -14.39 8.18 -24.86
CA LYS A 15 -15.46 8.79 -25.66
C LYS A 15 -15.80 7.85 -26.82
N ASN A 16 -17.09 7.56 -27.03
CA ASN A 16 -17.61 6.53 -27.94
C ASN A 16 -18.59 7.08 -29.01
N ILE A 17 -18.34 8.30 -29.54
CA ILE A 17 -19.24 8.89 -30.56
C ILE A 17 -18.53 9.53 -31.74
N ALA A 18 -17.34 10.11 -31.54
CA ALA A 18 -16.55 10.77 -32.59
C ALA A 18 -15.13 11.02 -32.07
N ASN A 19 -14.11 10.65 -32.84
CA ASN A 19 -12.72 10.60 -32.39
C ASN A 19 -12.63 9.76 -31.11
N GLU A 20 -12.94 8.49 -31.28
CA GLU A 20 -12.96 7.55 -30.18
C GLU A 20 -11.53 7.26 -29.76
N ALA A 21 -11.27 7.50 -28.49
CA ALA A 21 -9.94 7.44 -27.92
C ALA A 21 -10.05 7.36 -26.41
N ILE A 22 -8.97 6.91 -25.78
CA ILE A 22 -8.68 7.24 -24.39
C ILE A 22 -8.05 8.63 -24.38
N TRP A 23 -8.58 9.52 -23.56
CA TRP A 23 -8.13 10.90 -23.42
C TRP A 23 -7.47 11.09 -22.06
N ALA A 24 -6.29 11.72 -22.02
CA ALA A 24 -5.69 12.23 -20.79
C ALA A 24 -6.24 13.64 -20.51
N ILE A 25 -6.79 13.84 -19.32
CA ILE A 25 -7.44 15.08 -18.86
C ILE A 25 -6.57 15.72 -17.79
N ASP A 26 -5.94 16.84 -18.10
CA ASP A 26 -5.19 17.61 -17.12
C ASP A 26 -6.17 18.23 -16.10
N THR A 27 -6.02 17.87 -14.82
CA THR A 27 -6.95 18.25 -13.76
C THR A 27 -6.79 19.70 -13.29
N ASN A 28 -5.72 20.39 -13.69
CA ASN A 28 -5.49 21.80 -13.36
C ASN A 28 -6.06 22.73 -14.44
N THR A 29 -5.86 22.37 -15.71
CA THR A 29 -6.24 23.17 -16.89
C THR A 29 -7.57 22.73 -17.50
N LEU A 30 -8.04 21.52 -17.17
CA LEU A 30 -9.25 20.89 -17.70
C LEU A 30 -9.20 20.64 -19.22
N VAL A 31 -7.98 20.52 -19.77
CA VAL A 31 -7.75 20.22 -21.18
C VAL A 31 -7.61 18.71 -21.37
N ALA A 32 -8.36 18.15 -22.30
CA ALA A 32 -8.26 16.76 -22.71
C ALA A 32 -7.38 16.63 -23.97
N THR A 33 -6.46 15.67 -23.98
CA THR A 33 -5.60 15.32 -25.10
C THR A 33 -5.71 13.84 -25.42
N VAL A 34 -5.65 13.47 -26.70
CA VAL A 34 -5.68 12.07 -27.11
C VAL A 34 -4.47 11.36 -26.50
N PHE A 35 -4.73 10.29 -25.76
CA PHE A 35 -3.71 9.48 -25.10
C PHE A 35 -3.51 8.15 -25.83
N ILE A 36 -4.59 7.42 -26.11
CA ILE A 36 -4.59 6.23 -26.99
C ILE A 36 -5.68 6.44 -28.03
N ASP A 37 -5.26 6.51 -29.30
CA ASP A 37 -6.12 6.62 -30.47
C ASP A 37 -6.45 5.21 -30.96
N TYR A 38 -7.73 4.90 -31.16
CA TYR A 38 -8.17 3.64 -31.74
C TYR A 38 -9.11 3.92 -32.92
N ALA A 39 -9.38 2.90 -33.73
CA ALA A 39 -10.22 3.09 -34.91
C ALA A 39 -11.67 3.40 -34.50
N ASP A 40 -12.20 4.51 -35.01
CA ASP A 40 -13.60 4.89 -34.80
C ASP A 40 -14.55 3.76 -35.22
N ALA A 41 -15.52 3.43 -34.37
CA ALA A 41 -16.50 2.37 -34.49
C ALA A 41 -15.95 0.93 -34.41
N ASP A 42 -14.69 0.75 -33.98
CA ASP A 42 -14.18 -0.59 -33.61
C ASP A 42 -14.62 -1.01 -32.20
N PHE A 43 -15.04 -0.04 -31.37
CA PHE A 43 -15.48 -0.26 -30.00
C PHE A 43 -16.59 0.72 -29.59
N ASP A 44 -17.60 0.20 -28.91
CA ASP A 44 -18.55 0.96 -28.11
C ASP A 44 -18.16 0.81 -26.64
N LEU A 45 -17.13 1.56 -26.23
CA LEU A 45 -16.61 1.48 -24.87
C LEU A 45 -17.50 2.23 -23.89
N GLY A 46 -18.15 1.53 -22.97
CA GLY A 46 -18.92 2.11 -21.88
C GLY A 46 -18.08 2.28 -20.61
N GLY A 47 -18.07 1.24 -19.79
CA GLY A 47 -17.31 1.15 -18.54
C GLY A 47 -15.82 1.21 -18.79
N PHE A 48 -15.10 1.93 -17.92
CA PHE A 48 -13.68 2.20 -18.09
C PHE A 48 -12.97 2.25 -16.74
N ALA A 49 -11.86 1.53 -16.62
CA ALA A 49 -11.05 1.49 -15.42
C ALA A 49 -9.57 1.34 -15.77
N ALA A 50 -8.70 1.81 -14.90
CA ALA A 50 -7.27 1.53 -14.94
C ALA A 50 -6.94 0.55 -13.81
N ASP A 51 -6.12 -0.45 -14.10
CA ASP A 51 -5.53 -1.30 -13.07
C ASP A 51 -4.64 -0.44 -12.16
N PRO A 52 -4.90 -0.38 -10.85
CA PRO A 52 -4.16 0.49 -9.94
C PRO A 52 -2.69 0.08 -9.76
N ASN A 53 -2.32 -1.17 -10.04
CA ASN A 53 -0.95 -1.66 -9.95
C ASN A 53 -0.16 -1.40 -11.23
N THR A 54 -0.76 -1.65 -12.39
CA THR A 54 -0.05 -1.69 -13.67
C THR A 54 -0.28 -0.46 -14.55
N GLY A 55 -1.41 0.24 -14.36
CA GLY A 55 -1.86 1.31 -15.25
C GLY A 55 -2.44 0.80 -16.57
N GLU A 56 -2.65 -0.51 -16.73
CA GLU A 56 -3.35 -1.06 -17.90
C GLU A 56 -4.81 -0.58 -17.91
N PHE A 57 -5.31 -0.21 -19.08
CA PHE A 57 -6.69 0.23 -19.24
C PHE A 57 -7.59 -0.93 -19.64
N TYR A 58 -8.66 -1.10 -18.87
CA TYR A 58 -9.73 -2.04 -19.13
C TYR A 58 -11.02 -1.28 -19.45
N ALA A 59 -11.80 -1.84 -20.35
CA ALA A 59 -13.09 -1.28 -20.74
C ALA A 59 -14.10 -2.38 -21.06
N THR A 60 -15.38 -2.10 -20.84
CA THR A 60 -16.48 -2.91 -21.36
C THR A 60 -16.81 -2.44 -22.77
N ASN A 61 -16.98 -3.37 -23.70
CA ASN A 61 -17.31 -3.10 -25.11
C ASN A 61 -18.66 -3.71 -25.46
N ASP A 62 -19.62 -2.88 -25.83
CA ASP A 62 -20.98 -3.32 -26.18
C ASP A 62 -21.10 -3.66 -27.68
N ASP A 63 -20.13 -3.24 -28.48
CA ASP A 63 -20.09 -3.53 -29.91
C ASP A 63 -19.78 -5.00 -30.21
N THR A 64 -20.63 -5.63 -31.02
CA THR A 64 -20.44 -7.04 -31.44
C THR A 64 -19.51 -7.20 -32.65
N THR A 65 -19.17 -6.12 -33.34
CA THR A 65 -18.32 -6.12 -34.54
C THR A 65 -17.45 -4.85 -34.50
N PRO A 66 -16.16 -4.92 -34.88
CA PRO A 66 -15.44 -6.09 -35.39
C PRO A 66 -14.89 -7.01 -34.30
N ASN A 67 -14.77 -6.53 -33.06
CA ASN A 67 -13.99 -7.21 -32.03
C ASN A 67 -14.83 -8.12 -31.11
N GLY A 68 -16.16 -7.98 -31.11
CA GLY A 68 -17.07 -8.70 -30.22
C GLY A 68 -17.29 -7.99 -28.90
N SER A 69 -18.40 -8.28 -28.22
CA SER A 69 -18.73 -7.65 -26.94
C SER A 69 -18.07 -8.36 -25.76
N GLY A 70 -17.68 -7.61 -24.73
CA GLY A 70 -16.98 -8.18 -23.59
C GLY A 70 -16.15 -7.19 -22.76
N LEU A 71 -15.41 -7.74 -21.80
CA LEU A 71 -14.34 -7.05 -21.11
C LEU A 71 -13.08 -7.05 -21.99
N PHE A 72 -12.55 -5.87 -22.29
CA PHE A 72 -11.34 -5.67 -23.06
C PHE A 72 -10.25 -5.02 -22.23
N ARG A 73 -9.00 -5.35 -22.56
CA ARG A 73 -7.85 -4.50 -22.28
C ARG A 73 -7.55 -3.67 -23.54
N ILE A 74 -7.43 -2.35 -23.39
CA ILE A 74 -7.05 -1.46 -24.49
C ILE A 74 -5.53 -1.31 -24.49
N ASN A 75 -4.90 -1.74 -25.58
CA ASN A 75 -3.46 -1.75 -25.72
C ASN A 75 -2.94 -0.35 -26.09
N PRO A 76 -1.68 -0.01 -25.76
CA PRO A 76 -1.09 1.29 -26.10
C PRO A 76 -1.02 1.61 -27.59
N ASP A 77 -1.16 0.61 -28.47
CA ASP A 77 -1.17 0.77 -29.93
C ASP A 77 -2.57 1.01 -30.51
N GLY A 78 -3.60 1.12 -29.66
CA GLY A 78 -5.00 1.32 -30.07
C GLY A 78 -5.76 0.03 -30.38
N SER A 79 -5.10 -1.14 -30.33
CA SER A 79 -5.81 -2.43 -30.45
C SER A 79 -6.48 -2.84 -29.14
N GLY A 80 -7.53 -3.67 -29.21
CA GLY A 80 -8.17 -4.27 -28.04
C GLY A 80 -7.82 -5.76 -27.89
N THR A 81 -7.55 -6.19 -26.68
CA THR A 81 -7.48 -7.62 -26.32
C THR A 81 -8.73 -8.01 -25.56
N LEU A 82 -9.55 -8.89 -26.15
CA LEU A 82 -10.71 -9.47 -25.47
C LEU A 82 -10.23 -10.34 -24.30
N ILE A 83 -10.56 -9.94 -23.08
CA ILE A 83 -10.24 -10.66 -21.83
C ILE A 83 -11.31 -11.71 -21.58
N ALA A 84 -12.58 -11.31 -21.66
CA ALA A 84 -13.71 -12.21 -21.46
C ALA A 84 -14.94 -11.73 -22.25
N PRO A 85 -15.71 -12.63 -22.88
CA PRO A 85 -17.03 -12.28 -23.36
C PRO A 85 -17.91 -11.91 -22.16
N TYR A 86 -18.95 -11.09 -22.39
CA TYR A 86 -19.90 -10.78 -21.33
C TYR A 86 -20.56 -12.02 -20.72
N PRO A 87 -21.02 -11.94 -19.46
CA PRO A 87 -21.82 -12.98 -18.85
C PRO A 87 -23.05 -13.31 -19.70
N ALA A 88 -23.47 -14.58 -19.71
CA ALA A 88 -24.57 -15.02 -20.56
C ALA A 88 -25.85 -14.20 -20.32
N GLY A 89 -26.37 -13.60 -21.40
CA GLY A 89 -27.58 -12.77 -21.36
C GLY A 89 -27.31 -11.28 -21.24
N GLN A 90 -26.05 -10.86 -20.99
CA GLN A 90 -25.66 -9.46 -20.91
C GLN A 90 -25.19 -8.94 -22.27
N THR A 91 -25.62 -7.73 -22.61
CA THR A 91 -25.31 -7.07 -23.89
C THR A 91 -24.93 -5.62 -23.77
N ASP A 92 -25.11 -5.03 -22.59
CA ASP A 92 -24.99 -3.61 -22.32
C ASP A 92 -24.45 -3.45 -20.90
N ILE A 93 -23.17 -3.05 -20.76
CA ILE A 93 -22.52 -2.92 -19.46
C ILE A 93 -21.73 -1.61 -19.44
N ASP A 94 -22.29 -0.58 -18.80
CA ASP A 94 -21.67 0.76 -18.72
C ASP A 94 -20.70 0.95 -17.56
N GLY A 95 -20.68 0.05 -16.57
CA GLY A 95 -19.89 0.24 -15.36
C GLY A 95 -18.75 -0.76 -15.24
N LEU A 96 -17.56 -0.26 -14.92
CA LEU A 96 -16.38 -1.08 -14.70
C LEU A 96 -15.54 -0.53 -13.54
N ALA A 97 -15.06 -1.42 -12.67
CA ALA A 97 -14.00 -1.14 -11.72
C ALA A 97 -12.94 -2.25 -11.77
N VAL A 98 -11.66 -1.92 -11.55
CA VAL A 98 -10.57 -2.89 -11.45
C VAL A 98 -9.87 -2.71 -10.10
N SER A 99 -9.72 -3.79 -9.35
CA SER A 99 -9.08 -3.80 -8.03
C SER A 99 -7.58 -4.07 -8.08
N ASP A 100 -6.90 -3.74 -6.99
CA ASP A 100 -5.47 -4.00 -6.77
C ASP A 100 -5.16 -5.49 -6.49
N ASP A 101 -6.16 -6.30 -6.18
CA ASP A 101 -6.02 -7.76 -6.06
C ASP A 101 -6.38 -8.52 -7.36
N GLY A 102 -6.60 -7.80 -8.46
CA GLY A 102 -6.72 -8.39 -9.79
C GLY A 102 -8.12 -8.84 -10.18
N TYR A 103 -9.17 -8.21 -9.65
CA TYR A 103 -10.54 -8.44 -10.08
C TYR A 103 -11.10 -7.27 -10.88
N ALA A 104 -11.87 -7.59 -11.93
CA ALA A 104 -12.71 -6.64 -12.65
C ALA A 104 -14.17 -6.82 -12.24
N TYR A 105 -14.83 -5.71 -11.88
CA TYR A 105 -16.23 -5.65 -11.47
C TYR A 105 -17.03 -4.99 -12.58
N LEU A 106 -17.81 -5.80 -13.31
CA LEU A 106 -18.69 -5.37 -14.37
C LEU A 106 -20.06 -5.04 -13.76
N VAL A 107 -20.38 -3.76 -13.72
CA VAL A 107 -21.60 -3.22 -13.12
C VAL A 107 -22.61 -3.03 -14.24
N ILE A 108 -23.75 -3.69 -14.12
CA ILE A 108 -24.89 -3.51 -15.03
C ILE A 108 -25.79 -2.40 -14.49
N ASP A 109 -26.58 -1.79 -15.37
CA ASP A 109 -27.52 -0.72 -15.04
C ASP A 109 -28.96 -1.23 -14.73
N GLU A 110 -29.15 -2.55 -14.66
CA GLU A 110 -30.41 -3.22 -14.33
C GLU A 110 -30.36 -4.04 -13.02
N PRO A 111 -31.52 -4.44 -12.45
CA PRO A 111 -31.54 -5.33 -11.28
C PRO A 111 -30.87 -6.66 -11.58
N GLY A 112 -30.06 -7.16 -10.64
CA GLY A 112 -29.37 -8.43 -10.82
C GLY A 112 -28.06 -8.46 -10.05
N PHE A 113 -26.95 -8.51 -10.79
CA PHE A 113 -25.64 -8.77 -10.22
C PHE A 113 -24.60 -7.75 -10.68
N ILE A 114 -23.62 -7.50 -9.82
CA ILE A 114 -22.32 -7.00 -10.26
C ILE A 114 -21.47 -8.24 -10.54
N TYR A 115 -21.08 -8.42 -11.80
CA TYR A 115 -20.30 -9.59 -12.21
C TYR A 115 -18.82 -9.38 -11.89
N VAL A 116 -18.17 -10.42 -11.37
CA VAL A 116 -16.77 -10.36 -10.93
C VAL A 116 -15.94 -11.28 -11.80
N TYR A 117 -14.91 -10.74 -12.44
CA TYR A 117 -13.96 -11.47 -13.26
C TYR A 117 -12.58 -11.46 -12.61
N ASP A 118 -11.99 -12.63 -12.38
CA ASP A 118 -10.62 -12.79 -11.90
C ASP A 118 -9.66 -12.63 -13.08
N LEU A 119 -8.93 -11.52 -13.13
CA LEU A 119 -7.97 -11.21 -14.21
C LEU A 119 -6.75 -12.15 -14.16
N VAL A 120 -6.43 -12.72 -13.00
CA VAL A 120 -5.29 -13.62 -12.81
C VAL A 120 -5.71 -15.07 -13.07
N GLY A 121 -6.83 -15.48 -12.49
CA GLY A 121 -7.43 -16.80 -12.67
C GLY A 121 -8.13 -17.00 -14.02
N ASN A 122 -8.36 -15.92 -14.76
CA ASN A 122 -8.96 -15.90 -16.09
C ASN A 122 -10.35 -16.57 -16.13
N ALA A 123 -11.20 -16.24 -15.15
CA ALA A 123 -12.54 -16.79 -15.01
C ALA A 123 -13.49 -15.84 -14.26
N TYR A 124 -14.79 -15.93 -14.55
CA TYR A 124 -15.80 -15.33 -13.70
C TYR A 124 -15.87 -16.04 -12.35
N THR A 125 -15.99 -15.27 -11.27
CA THR A 125 -16.20 -15.77 -9.91
C THR A 125 -17.63 -15.53 -9.46
N THR A 126 -17.94 -15.84 -8.20
CA THR A 126 -19.26 -15.58 -7.63
C THR A 126 -19.59 -14.09 -7.74
N PRO A 127 -20.69 -13.71 -8.42
CA PRO A 127 -21.07 -12.31 -8.55
C PRO A 127 -21.51 -11.72 -7.20
N LEU A 128 -21.51 -10.39 -7.11
CA LEU A 128 -22.10 -9.66 -6.00
C LEU A 128 -23.56 -9.32 -6.31
N ASP A 129 -24.41 -9.27 -5.30
CA ASP A 129 -25.79 -8.79 -5.46
C ASP A 129 -25.76 -7.29 -5.81
N ASN A 130 -26.44 -6.91 -6.90
CA ASN A 130 -26.64 -5.50 -7.21
C ASN A 130 -27.61 -4.92 -6.15
N PRO A 131 -27.22 -3.90 -5.36
CA PRO A 131 -28.08 -3.32 -4.33
C PRO A 131 -29.29 -2.58 -4.92
N TRP A 132 -29.26 -2.28 -6.22
CA TRP A 132 -30.31 -1.54 -6.92
C TRP A 132 -31.35 -2.47 -7.52
N THR A 133 -32.62 -2.06 -7.38
CA THR A 133 -33.79 -2.84 -7.80
C THR A 133 -34.58 -2.19 -8.94
N SER A 134 -34.05 -1.08 -9.47
CA SER A 134 -34.56 -0.37 -10.65
C SER A 134 -33.51 -0.37 -11.76
N ALA A 135 -33.97 -0.35 -13.02
CA ALA A 135 -33.12 -0.16 -14.18
C ALA A 135 -32.97 1.33 -14.51
N GLU A 136 -31.77 1.74 -14.93
CA GLU A 136 -31.49 3.08 -15.46
C GLU A 136 -30.94 2.99 -16.90
N VAL A 137 -30.18 4.01 -17.34
CA VAL A 137 -29.55 4.06 -18.68
C VAL A 137 -28.03 3.99 -18.58
N PHE A 138 -27.50 4.07 -17.35
CA PHE A 138 -26.07 4.13 -17.11
C PHE A 138 -25.76 3.50 -15.75
N SER A 139 -24.59 2.90 -15.66
CA SER A 139 -23.99 2.48 -14.41
C SER A 139 -22.53 2.95 -14.35
N GLY A 140 -21.93 2.86 -13.17
CA GLY A 140 -20.54 3.24 -12.96
C GLY A 140 -19.89 2.30 -11.97
N GLY A 141 -18.61 2.01 -12.20
CA GLY A 141 -17.77 1.30 -11.26
C GLY A 141 -16.66 2.22 -10.77
N ALA A 142 -16.36 2.17 -9.48
CA ALA A 142 -15.15 2.76 -8.94
C ALA A 142 -14.54 1.79 -7.93
N TYR A 143 -13.27 1.46 -8.12
CA TYR A 143 -12.49 0.81 -7.09
C TYR A 143 -11.79 1.86 -6.26
N ILE A 144 -11.90 1.71 -4.95
CA ILE A 144 -11.04 2.41 -4.01
C ILE A 144 -10.27 1.35 -3.26
N VAL A 145 -8.94 1.43 -3.34
CA VAL A 145 -8.06 0.58 -2.52
C VAL A 145 -8.45 0.84 -1.07
N GLN A 146 -9.05 -0.17 -0.44
CA GLN A 146 -9.29 -0.10 1.00
C GLN A 146 -7.94 -0.35 1.67
N PRO A 147 -7.52 0.51 2.61
CA PRO A 147 -6.29 0.28 3.36
C PRO A 147 -6.34 -1.10 4.03
N SER A 148 -5.55 -2.05 3.55
CA SER A 148 -5.48 -3.37 4.16
C SER A 148 -4.31 -3.43 5.15
N GLY A 149 -4.57 -3.94 6.34
CA GLY A 149 -3.53 -4.13 7.36
C GLY A 149 -3.06 -2.84 8.02
N ALA A 150 -1.76 -2.77 8.29
CA ALA A 150 -1.10 -1.68 9.00
C ALA A 150 -0.68 -0.58 8.01
N ALA A 151 -1.17 0.64 8.21
CA ALA A 151 -0.75 1.81 7.44
C ALA A 151 -0.85 3.08 8.29
N ILE A 152 0.07 4.02 8.04
CA ILE A 152 0.06 5.34 8.70
C ILE A 152 0.33 6.45 7.69
N SER A 153 -0.08 7.66 8.06
CA SER A 153 0.37 8.91 7.45
C SER A 153 1.00 9.78 8.54
N LEU A 154 2.10 10.46 8.21
CA LEU A 154 2.77 11.41 9.10
C LEU A 154 2.68 12.81 8.50
N ASN A 155 2.15 13.75 9.25
CA ASN A 155 2.21 15.18 8.96
C ASN A 155 3.18 15.85 9.93
N LYS A 156 4.27 16.41 9.41
CA LYS A 156 5.28 17.10 10.20
C LYS A 156 5.25 18.58 9.90
N THR A 157 5.09 19.40 10.93
CA THR A 157 5.00 20.85 10.81
C THR A 157 5.96 21.56 11.73
N VAL A 158 6.24 22.84 11.45
CA VAL A 158 7.12 23.69 12.23
C VAL A 158 6.45 25.03 12.53
N GLY A 159 6.56 25.48 13.78
CA GLY A 159 6.05 26.76 14.25
C GLY A 159 6.83 27.25 15.47
N THR A 160 6.24 28.14 16.26
CA THR A 160 6.86 28.68 17.48
C THR A 160 5.99 28.51 18.73
N ASP A 161 4.87 27.79 18.63
CA ASP A 161 4.00 27.47 19.75
C ASP A 161 4.19 25.99 20.15
N PRO A 162 4.68 25.69 21.37
CA PRO A 162 4.87 24.32 21.83
C PRO A 162 3.56 23.59 22.17
N GLY A 163 2.43 24.30 22.29
CA GLY A 163 1.16 23.72 22.73
C GLY A 163 0.26 23.20 21.60
N VAL A 164 0.56 23.52 20.34
CA VAL A 164 -0.26 23.15 19.18
C VAL A 164 0.61 22.83 17.97
N CYS A 165 0.11 21.93 17.12
CA CYS A 165 0.73 21.70 15.82
C CYS A 165 0.52 22.91 14.93
N ALA A 166 1.62 23.40 14.35
CA ALA A 166 1.55 24.41 13.31
C ALA A 166 0.88 23.83 12.05
N VAL A 167 0.45 24.72 11.15
CA VAL A 167 -0.07 24.34 9.81
C VAL A 167 0.97 24.52 8.70
N THR A 168 2.15 25.03 9.06
CA THR A 168 3.27 25.33 8.15
C THR A 168 4.33 24.25 8.23
N ASP A 169 4.92 23.87 7.11
CA ASP A 169 6.08 22.99 7.02
C ASP A 169 7.41 23.76 6.91
N THR A 170 7.33 25.10 6.74
CA THR A 170 8.47 26.01 6.64
C THR A 170 8.18 27.33 7.36
N ILE A 171 9.16 27.86 8.10
CA ILE A 171 9.12 29.20 8.70
C ILE A 171 10.46 29.92 8.55
N ASP A 172 10.43 31.25 8.45
CA ASP A 172 11.61 32.11 8.48
C ASP A 172 11.70 32.83 9.83
N VAL A 173 12.75 32.56 10.59
CA VAL A 173 12.98 33.15 11.93
C VAL A 173 14.43 33.61 12.09
N PRO A 174 14.71 34.63 12.93
CA PRO A 174 16.09 35.01 13.26
C PRO A 174 16.88 33.87 13.89
N ALA A 175 18.19 33.82 13.64
CA ALA A 175 19.08 32.87 14.33
C ALA A 175 18.99 33.02 15.85
N GLY A 176 18.93 31.90 16.56
CA GLY A 176 18.71 31.82 18.00
C GLY A 176 17.23 31.76 18.40
N THR A 177 16.30 31.66 17.44
CA THR A 177 14.87 31.47 17.72
C THR A 177 14.59 30.01 18.10
N GLU A 178 13.80 29.82 19.15
CA GLU A 178 13.23 28.51 19.49
C GLU A 178 12.04 28.21 18.56
N VAL A 179 12.15 27.11 17.82
CA VAL A 179 11.09 26.58 16.96
C VAL A 179 10.55 25.29 17.57
N THR A 180 9.31 24.97 17.28
CA THR A 180 8.63 23.74 17.68
C THR A 180 8.30 22.93 16.42
N TYR A 181 8.80 21.71 16.37
CA TYR A 181 8.34 20.69 15.42
C TYR A 181 7.17 19.92 16.02
N CYS A 182 6.09 19.75 15.25
CA CYS A 182 5.01 18.81 15.57
C CYS A 182 5.09 17.61 14.62
N TYR A 183 4.89 16.42 15.17
CA TYR A 183 4.77 15.15 14.45
C TYR A 183 3.38 14.60 14.72
N GLU A 184 2.47 14.75 13.76
CA GLU A 184 1.11 14.23 13.83
C GLU A 184 1.00 12.95 12.99
N VAL A 185 0.72 11.82 13.64
CA VAL A 185 0.52 10.53 12.99
C VAL A 185 -0.96 10.21 12.93
N THR A 186 -1.41 9.69 11.78
CA THR A 186 -2.75 9.15 11.57
C THR A 186 -2.65 7.68 11.17
N ASN A 187 -3.43 6.80 11.83
CA ASN A 187 -3.58 5.44 11.35
C ASN A 187 -4.56 5.42 10.17
N THR A 188 -4.02 5.23 8.98
CA THR A 188 -4.78 5.15 7.72
C THR A 188 -5.13 3.71 7.37
N GLY A 189 -4.62 2.73 8.12
CA GLY A 189 -4.90 1.30 7.96
C GLY A 189 -6.17 0.83 8.66
N THR A 190 -6.36 -0.49 8.66
CA THR A 190 -7.50 -1.18 9.28
C THR A 190 -7.13 -1.94 10.55
N ALA A 191 -5.84 -2.10 10.84
CA ALA A 191 -5.36 -2.70 12.09
C ALA A 191 -5.02 -1.62 13.14
N THR A 192 -5.35 -1.87 14.41
CA THR A 192 -4.82 -1.07 15.52
C THR A 192 -3.31 -1.26 15.63
N LEU A 193 -2.56 -0.16 15.72
CA LEU A 193 -1.10 -0.15 15.88
C LEU A 193 -0.78 0.16 17.34
N ASN A 194 0.03 -0.67 17.99
CA ASN A 194 0.22 -0.61 19.44
C ASN A 194 1.59 -0.08 19.87
N TYR A 195 2.57 -0.05 18.97
CA TYR A 195 3.92 0.41 19.24
C TYR A 195 4.39 1.40 18.18
N HIS A 196 5.17 2.37 18.61
CA HIS A 196 5.65 3.45 17.76
C HIS A 196 7.10 3.83 18.08
N ASP A 197 7.84 4.14 17.01
CA ASP A 197 9.16 4.77 17.05
C ASP A 197 9.10 6.12 16.33
N LEU A 198 9.91 7.07 16.77
CA LEU A 198 10.07 8.35 16.11
C LEU A 198 11.53 8.78 16.12
N ASP A 199 12.11 8.88 14.94
CA ASP A 199 13.44 9.42 14.69
C ASP A 199 13.35 10.73 13.91
N ASP A 200 14.26 11.64 14.20
CA ASP A 200 14.39 12.93 13.53
C ASP A 200 15.83 13.17 13.08
N SER A 201 16.01 13.76 11.90
CA SER A 201 17.33 13.95 11.29
C SER A 201 18.26 14.89 12.07
N GLU A 202 17.72 15.84 12.84
CA GLU A 202 18.51 16.82 13.59
C GLU A 202 18.43 16.61 15.11
N LEU A 203 17.34 16.03 15.60
CA LEU A 203 17.12 15.75 17.01
C LEU A 203 17.54 14.32 17.41
N GLY A 204 17.76 13.44 16.42
CA GLY A 204 18.04 12.03 16.64
C GLY A 204 16.79 11.25 17.05
N ASN A 205 16.99 10.18 17.81
CA ASN A 205 15.89 9.37 18.34
C ASN A 205 15.08 10.16 19.38
N ILE A 206 13.78 10.33 19.14
CA ILE A 206 12.85 10.99 20.06
C ILE A 206 12.25 9.96 21.02
N PHE A 207 11.78 8.83 20.47
CA PHE A 207 11.40 7.66 21.27
C PHE A 207 11.48 6.38 20.45
N SER A 208 11.60 5.25 21.14
CA SER A 208 11.47 3.92 20.58
C SER A 208 10.59 3.03 21.48
N GLY A 209 9.77 2.20 20.85
CA GLY A 209 8.90 1.22 21.50
C GLY A 209 7.81 1.84 22.36
N LEU A 210 7.33 3.05 22.03
CA LEU A 210 6.28 3.71 22.80
C LEU A 210 4.96 2.91 22.72
N PRO A 211 4.45 2.35 23.84
CA PRO A 211 3.19 1.62 23.83
C PRO A 211 2.02 2.61 23.77
N TYR A 212 1.37 2.69 22.62
CA TYR A 212 0.19 3.51 22.40
C TYR A 212 -0.72 2.87 21.36
N ALA A 213 -2.00 2.67 21.71
CA ALA A 213 -2.97 2.05 20.81
C ALA A 213 -3.59 3.09 19.87
N LEU A 214 -3.00 3.24 18.68
CA LEU A 214 -3.53 4.06 17.61
C LEU A 214 -4.51 3.23 16.77
N ILE A 215 -5.80 3.34 17.08
CA ILE A 215 -6.89 2.64 16.37
C ILE A 215 -7.10 3.18 14.93
N PRO A 216 -7.71 2.40 14.01
CA PRO A 216 -8.01 2.87 12.65
C PRO A 216 -8.72 4.22 12.60
N GLY A 217 -8.22 5.13 11.77
CA GLY A 217 -8.74 6.49 11.59
C GLY A 217 -8.40 7.48 12.71
N ALA A 218 -7.78 7.04 13.82
CA ALA A 218 -7.36 7.95 14.88
C ALA A 218 -6.05 8.67 14.52
N SER A 219 -5.84 9.84 15.15
CA SER A 219 -4.60 10.60 15.07
C SER A 219 -4.06 10.92 16.46
N ALA A 220 -2.74 11.06 16.56
CA ALA A 220 -2.03 11.50 17.75
C ALA A 220 -0.84 12.38 17.34
N PHE A 221 -0.39 13.26 18.23
CA PHE A 221 0.77 14.10 17.95
C PHE A 221 1.71 14.23 19.15
N ILE A 222 2.96 14.57 18.84
CA ILE A 222 3.98 15.00 19.80
C ILE A 222 4.70 16.24 19.27
N THR A 223 5.18 17.10 20.17
CA THR A 223 5.93 18.30 19.83
C THR A 223 7.34 18.25 20.43
N GLN A 224 8.33 18.79 19.71
CA GLN A 224 9.70 18.98 20.19
C GLN A 224 10.19 20.39 19.85
N SER A 225 10.70 21.10 20.85
CA SER A 225 11.25 22.46 20.67
C SER A 225 12.77 22.46 20.64
N VAL A 226 13.35 23.25 19.74
CA VAL A 226 14.80 23.41 19.59
C VAL A 226 15.15 24.81 19.11
N THR A 227 16.33 25.31 19.50
CA THR A 227 16.85 26.59 19.02
C THR A 227 17.57 26.43 17.67
N ILE A 228 17.15 27.18 16.66
CA ILE A 228 17.73 27.14 15.31
C ILE A 228 18.68 28.31 15.10
N ASN A 229 19.92 28.03 14.68
CA ASN A 229 20.99 29.03 14.51
C ASN A 229 21.39 29.27 13.04
N ALA A 230 20.90 28.44 12.12
CA ALA A 230 21.14 28.53 10.69
C ALA A 230 19.97 27.86 9.95
N THR A 231 19.90 27.98 8.62
CA THR A 231 18.90 27.24 7.82
C THR A 231 19.07 25.74 8.05
N THR A 232 17.98 25.08 8.45
CA THR A 232 17.95 23.66 8.78
C THR A 232 16.81 22.99 8.02
N VAL A 233 17.10 21.86 7.39
CA VAL A 233 16.08 20.95 6.85
C VAL A 233 15.93 19.83 7.86
N ASN A 234 14.70 19.55 8.27
CA ASN A 234 14.43 18.65 9.38
C ASN A 234 13.40 17.59 8.97
N THR A 235 13.82 16.34 8.81
CA THR A 235 12.95 15.25 8.37
C THR A 235 12.69 14.28 9.52
N GLY A 236 11.41 13.94 9.74
CA GLY A 236 11.00 12.98 10.76
C GLY A 236 10.52 11.67 10.13
N THR A 237 10.87 10.56 10.78
CA THR A 237 10.44 9.22 10.40
C THR A 237 9.67 8.62 11.55
N TRP A 238 8.38 8.34 11.33
CA TRP A 238 7.53 7.65 12.28
C TRP A 238 7.34 6.21 11.83
N THR A 239 7.65 5.25 12.71
CA THR A 239 7.39 3.82 12.47
C THR A 239 6.29 3.36 13.42
N ALA A 240 5.28 2.66 12.91
CA ALA A 240 4.20 2.11 13.73
C ALA A 240 4.04 0.62 13.42
N TYR A 241 3.96 -0.21 14.46
CA TYR A 241 4.05 -1.64 14.30
C TYR A 241 3.37 -2.40 15.45
N ASN A 242 3.17 -3.69 15.23
CA ASN A 242 2.77 -4.66 16.23
C ASN A 242 3.84 -5.76 16.22
N PRO A 243 4.67 -5.89 17.26
CA PRO A 243 5.70 -6.91 17.28
C PRO A 243 5.07 -8.31 17.37
N LEU A 244 5.61 -9.24 16.59
CA LEU A 244 5.36 -10.66 16.78
C LEU A 244 6.46 -11.21 17.67
N CYS A 245 6.09 -11.73 18.83
CA CYS A 245 7.05 -12.21 19.84
C CYS A 245 6.81 -13.68 20.15
N SER A 246 7.91 -14.40 20.38
CA SER A 246 7.92 -15.71 21.06
C SER A 246 8.77 -15.61 22.32
N THR A 247 8.34 -16.25 23.40
CA THR A 247 9.08 -16.29 24.68
C THR A 247 9.24 -17.73 25.15
N PRO A 248 10.05 -18.55 24.44
CA PRO A 248 10.13 -19.98 24.69
C PRO A 248 10.72 -20.30 26.08
N ASN A 249 11.57 -19.41 26.63
CA ASN A 249 12.26 -19.61 27.91
C ASN A 249 12.93 -20.99 28.03
N VAL A 250 13.65 -21.39 26.97
CA VAL A 250 14.34 -22.67 26.89
C VAL A 250 15.85 -22.45 27.09
N ALA A 251 16.48 -23.32 27.87
CA ALA A 251 17.92 -23.28 28.06
C ALA A 251 18.66 -23.64 26.77
N ILE A 252 19.69 -22.86 26.44
CA ILE A 252 20.62 -23.17 25.35
C ILE A 252 21.57 -24.26 25.87
N PRO A 253 21.68 -25.43 25.21
CA PRO A 253 22.52 -26.52 25.67
C PRO A 253 24.02 -26.24 25.44
N ASP A 254 24.84 -26.48 26.46
CA ASP A 254 26.29 -26.36 26.37
C ASP A 254 26.90 -27.41 25.43
N ASN A 255 27.76 -26.96 24.50
CA ASN A 255 28.54 -27.82 23.60
C ASN A 255 27.71 -28.84 22.80
N ASN A 256 26.46 -28.47 22.46
CA ASN A 256 25.60 -29.25 21.58
C ASN A 256 25.39 -28.50 20.26
N LEU A 257 25.83 -29.11 19.15
CA LEU A 257 25.70 -28.53 17.81
C LEU A 257 24.25 -28.40 17.34
N ASP A 258 23.32 -29.17 17.90
CA ASP A 258 21.90 -29.06 17.57
C ASP A 258 21.24 -27.83 18.21
N GLY A 259 21.87 -27.25 19.26
CA GLY A 259 21.40 -26.04 19.93
C GLY A 259 19.95 -26.14 20.44
N VAL A 260 19.23 -25.03 20.35
CA VAL A 260 17.79 -24.93 20.58
C VAL A 260 17.15 -24.23 19.39
N THR A 261 15.93 -24.62 19.04
CA THR A 261 15.12 -23.97 18.00
C THR A 261 13.82 -23.45 18.61
N ASP A 262 13.47 -22.22 18.25
CA ASP A 262 12.17 -21.63 18.53
C ASP A 262 11.51 -21.24 17.20
N THR A 263 10.21 -21.51 17.07
CA THR A 263 9.45 -21.28 15.84
C THR A 263 8.34 -20.27 16.10
N LEU A 264 8.47 -19.07 15.53
CA LEU A 264 7.43 -18.05 15.53
C LEU A 264 6.55 -18.19 14.29
N ALA A 265 5.26 -18.46 14.48
CA ALA A 265 4.31 -18.54 13.38
C ALA A 265 3.90 -17.13 12.90
N VAL A 266 4.21 -16.81 11.65
CA VAL A 266 3.79 -15.56 10.99
C VAL A 266 2.63 -15.87 10.06
N ASN A 267 1.41 -15.62 10.52
CA ASN A 267 0.19 -15.88 9.74
C ASN A 267 -0.24 -14.64 8.94
N LEU A 268 0.71 -14.01 8.25
CA LEU A 268 0.47 -12.85 7.38
C LEU A 268 0.73 -13.26 5.92
N THR A 269 -0.05 -12.72 4.99
CA THR A 269 0.13 -12.95 3.55
C THR A 269 0.94 -11.80 2.92
N GLY A 270 1.75 -12.11 1.92
CA GLY A 270 2.57 -11.12 1.17
C GLY A 270 4.06 -11.44 1.17
N SER A 271 4.84 -10.64 0.45
CA SER A 271 6.30 -10.72 0.47
C SER A 271 6.87 -9.84 1.59
N ILE A 272 7.79 -10.40 2.39
CA ILE A 272 8.58 -9.62 3.35
C ILE A 272 9.62 -8.82 2.56
N SER A 273 9.48 -7.49 2.53
CA SER A 273 10.46 -6.60 1.89
C SER A 273 11.58 -6.18 2.83
N ASP A 274 11.30 -6.15 4.14
CA ASP A 274 12.21 -5.77 5.21
C ASP A 274 11.87 -6.53 6.50
N LEU A 275 12.86 -6.75 7.37
CA LEU A 275 12.68 -7.44 8.64
C LEU A 275 13.56 -6.85 9.73
N ASN A 276 12.93 -6.33 10.78
CA ASN A 276 13.60 -5.99 12.03
C ASN A 276 13.47 -7.16 13.01
N VAL A 277 14.60 -7.64 13.52
CA VAL A 277 14.67 -8.78 14.45
C VAL A 277 15.24 -8.31 15.77
N ASP A 278 14.46 -8.43 16.83
CA ASP A 278 14.91 -8.22 18.21
C ASP A 278 15.08 -9.58 18.89
N VAL A 279 16.19 -9.76 19.61
CA VAL A 279 16.51 -10.99 20.31
C VAL A 279 17.00 -10.67 21.72
N ASP A 280 16.24 -11.10 22.72
CA ASP A 280 16.65 -11.09 24.12
C ASP A 280 17.02 -12.50 24.56
N VAL A 281 18.32 -12.74 24.78
CA VAL A 281 18.86 -14.01 25.24
C VAL A 281 19.70 -13.78 26.49
N LEU A 282 19.22 -14.32 27.61
CA LEU A 282 20.00 -14.41 28.82
C LEU A 282 20.96 -15.60 28.74
N HIS A 283 22.27 -15.33 28.70
CA HIS A 283 23.31 -16.36 28.71
C HIS A 283 24.47 -15.96 29.62
N THR A 284 25.18 -16.94 30.20
CA THR A 284 26.31 -16.66 31.11
C THR A 284 27.59 -16.24 30.36
N TRP A 285 27.71 -16.60 29.08
CA TRP A 285 28.83 -16.24 28.20
C TRP A 285 28.31 -15.88 26.80
N VAL A 286 28.20 -14.59 26.50
CA VAL A 286 27.64 -14.12 25.21
C VAL A 286 28.51 -14.59 24.03
N GLY A 287 29.83 -14.70 24.21
CA GLY A 287 30.77 -15.18 23.19
C GLY A 287 30.56 -16.63 22.70
N ASP A 288 29.76 -17.42 23.40
CA ASP A 288 29.42 -18.79 23.00
C ASP A 288 28.14 -18.87 22.17
N VAL A 289 27.38 -17.77 22.09
CA VAL A 289 26.07 -17.78 21.47
C VAL A 289 26.20 -17.52 19.97
N SER A 290 25.52 -18.35 19.17
CA SER A 290 25.27 -18.12 17.76
C SER A 290 23.77 -18.25 17.47
N LEU A 291 23.20 -17.28 16.75
CA LEU A 291 21.80 -17.28 16.34
C LEU A 291 21.69 -17.22 14.83
N THR A 292 20.86 -18.10 14.28
CA THR A 292 20.50 -18.11 12.86
C THR A 292 18.99 -18.04 12.73
N LEU A 293 18.51 -17.03 12.00
CA LEU A 293 17.12 -16.94 11.59
C LEU A 293 16.94 -17.75 10.31
N THR A 294 15.90 -18.58 10.23
CA THR A 294 15.59 -19.38 9.04
C THR A 294 14.13 -19.20 8.63
N HIS A 295 13.91 -18.84 7.37
CA HIS A 295 12.58 -18.86 6.76
C HIS A 295 12.21 -20.29 6.37
N VAL A 296 11.37 -20.93 7.20
CA VAL A 296 11.09 -22.38 7.17
C VAL A 296 10.69 -22.89 5.79
N ASP A 297 9.81 -22.19 5.07
CA ASP A 297 9.27 -22.67 3.80
C ASP A 297 10.31 -22.67 2.66
N THR A 298 11.22 -21.69 2.67
CA THR A 298 12.26 -21.56 1.63
C THR A 298 13.58 -22.20 2.03
N GLY A 299 13.80 -22.44 3.33
CA GLY A 299 15.09 -22.82 3.89
C GLY A 299 16.16 -21.71 3.87
N THR A 300 15.80 -20.47 3.50
CA THR A 300 16.73 -19.34 3.50
C THR A 300 17.10 -18.96 4.93
N SER A 301 18.41 -18.83 5.21
CA SER A 301 18.91 -18.51 6.54
C SER A 301 19.82 -17.29 6.56
N ALA A 302 19.78 -16.55 7.67
CA ALA A 302 20.68 -15.46 7.97
C ALA A 302 21.22 -15.61 9.40
N THR A 303 22.54 -15.53 9.56
CA THR A 303 23.16 -15.48 10.89
C THR A 303 23.00 -14.08 11.46
N ILE A 304 22.32 -13.97 12.60
CA ILE A 304 22.02 -12.70 13.27
C ILE A 304 23.13 -12.37 14.28
N ILE A 305 23.59 -13.39 15.00
CA ILE A 305 24.67 -13.30 15.99
C ILE A 305 25.61 -14.47 15.74
N ASP A 306 26.91 -14.20 15.64
CA ASP A 306 27.96 -15.21 15.57
C ASP A 306 29.06 -14.89 16.59
N ARG A 307 28.99 -15.57 17.74
CA ARG A 307 30.02 -15.56 18.78
C ARG A 307 30.65 -14.19 19.03
N PRO A 308 29.88 -13.22 19.58
CA PRO A 308 30.35 -11.87 19.80
C PRO A 308 31.72 -11.81 20.48
N GLY A 309 32.64 -11.04 19.90
CA GLY A 309 34.03 -10.89 20.37
C GLY A 309 35.04 -11.87 19.74
N VAL A 310 34.61 -12.85 18.95
CA VAL A 310 35.50 -13.68 18.11
C VAL A 310 35.69 -12.99 16.75
N PRO A 311 36.90 -12.95 16.17
CA PRO A 311 38.14 -13.60 16.60
C PRO A 311 39.05 -12.75 17.51
N ALA A 312 38.59 -11.59 17.99
CA ALA A 312 39.41 -10.70 18.83
C ALA A 312 39.85 -11.38 20.15
N SER A 313 39.06 -12.33 20.67
CA SER A 313 39.47 -13.24 21.74
C SER A 313 39.18 -14.71 21.36
N THR A 314 39.82 -15.64 22.08
CA THR A 314 39.59 -17.09 21.90
C THR A 314 38.18 -17.53 22.26
N PHE A 315 37.51 -16.82 23.19
CA PHE A 315 36.25 -17.23 23.82
C PHE A 315 35.12 -16.20 23.66
N GLY A 316 35.32 -15.16 22.85
CA GLY A 316 34.38 -14.05 22.70
C GLY A 316 34.28 -13.14 23.93
N CYS A 317 33.17 -12.41 24.03
CA CYS A 317 32.84 -11.50 25.12
C CYS A 317 32.37 -12.26 26.37
N SER A 318 32.89 -11.90 27.53
CA SER A 318 32.65 -12.58 28.82
C SER A 318 31.49 -12.00 29.64
N GLY A 319 30.60 -11.22 29.03
CA GLY A 319 29.50 -10.55 29.71
C GLY A 319 28.40 -10.10 28.76
N ASN A 320 27.25 -9.75 29.36
CA ASN A 320 26.08 -9.19 28.69
C ASN A 320 26.37 -7.83 28.05
#